data_AF-A0A7S3HFK1-F1
#
_entry.id   AF-A0A7S3HFK1-F1
#
_cell.length_a   1.000
_cell.length_b   1.000
_cell.length_c   1.000
_cell.angle_alpha   90.00
_cell.angle_beta   90.00
_cell.angle_gamma   90.00
#
_symmetry.space_group_name_H-M   'P 1'
#
loop_
_entity.id
_entity.type
_entity.pdbx_description
1 polymer ?
#
loop_
_entity_poly.entity_id
_entity_poly.type
_entity_poly.pdbx_seq_one_letter_code
_entity_poly.pdbx_strand_id
1 'polypeptide(L)'
;QIDKMSARSSQLQEETAALQQALSQLATSQAMMDKLRAEEKAAFTQNKADMEQGLDGIKIALKVLSEYYAKADKAHSSADGAGGSIIGLLEVVESDFTKGLAEMTATEESSLSAYDTETKENEIEKATKEQDVKYKVKESTELDKTVAETTSDRSGVQAELDAVLEYLQKIEEECIAKAETYEDRKARMVAELAGLKEALRVLNEESTDGALIQTASLRGVRRHSHA
;
A
#
# COMPACT_ATOMS: atom_id res chain seq x y z
N GLN A 1 5.34 -19.12 3.04
CA GLN A 1 4.50 -18.06 3.67
C GLN A 1 5.08 -16.69 3.37
N ILE A 2 6.36 -16.44 3.66
CA ILE A 2 7.08 -15.19 3.29
C ILE A 2 6.86 -14.82 1.81
N ASP A 3 7.13 -15.73 0.87
CA ASP A 3 6.98 -15.45 -0.56
C ASP A 3 5.54 -15.07 -0.95
N LYS A 4 4.54 -15.68 -0.31
CA LYS A 4 3.11 -15.36 -0.55
C LYS A 4 2.77 -13.95 -0.06
N MET A 5 3.25 -13.58 1.13
CA MET A 5 3.03 -12.25 1.70
C MET A 5 3.75 -11.17 0.88
N SER A 6 4.98 -11.44 0.45
CA SER A 6 5.77 -10.53 -0.41
C SER A 6 5.10 -10.34 -1.78
N ALA A 7 4.62 -11.42 -2.40
CA ALA A 7 3.87 -11.33 -3.66
C ALA A 7 2.58 -10.53 -3.49
N ARG A 8 1.83 -10.76 -2.39
CA ARG A 8 0.60 -10.01 -2.10
C ARG A 8 0.87 -8.53 -1.85
N SER A 9 1.92 -8.18 -1.11
CA SER A 9 2.33 -6.79 -0.90
C SER A 9 2.65 -6.10 -2.22
N SER A 10 3.44 -6.76 -3.09
CA SER A 10 3.78 -6.24 -4.42
C SER A 10 2.53 -5.98 -5.27
N GLN A 11 1.59 -6.94 -5.29
CA GLN A 11 0.31 -6.78 -5.98
C GLN A 11 -0.49 -5.59 -5.44
N LEU A 12 -0.58 -5.42 -4.12
CA LEU A 12 -1.29 -4.31 -3.50
C LEU A 12 -0.66 -2.95 -3.84
N GLN A 13 0.67 -2.89 -3.95
CA GLN A 13 1.38 -1.69 -4.37
C GLN A 13 1.07 -1.33 -5.84
N GLU A 14 1.04 -2.32 -6.74
CA GLU A 14 0.63 -2.13 -8.14
C GLU A 14 -0.82 -1.65 -8.25
N GLU A 15 -1.74 -2.30 -7.54
CA GLU A 15 -3.15 -1.90 -7.49
C GLU A 15 -3.32 -0.47 -6.94
N THR A 16 -2.52 -0.09 -5.94
CA THR A 16 -2.52 1.26 -5.38
C THR A 16 -2.06 2.29 -6.41
N ALA A 17 -0.99 1.99 -7.16
CA ALA A 17 -0.50 2.88 -8.22
C ALA A 17 -1.54 3.07 -9.32
N ALA A 18 -2.22 2.00 -9.74
CA ALA A 18 -3.31 2.07 -10.70
C ALA A 18 -4.50 2.91 -10.18
N LEU A 19 -4.88 2.75 -8.92
CA LEU A 19 -5.95 3.55 -8.31
C LEU A 19 -5.58 5.04 -8.20
N GLN A 20 -4.33 5.37 -7.87
CA GLN A 20 -3.84 6.75 -7.85
C GLN A 20 -3.86 7.37 -9.25
N GLN A 21 -3.48 6.62 -10.27
CA GLN A 21 -3.59 7.07 -11.66
C GLN A 21 -5.07 7.31 -12.04
N ALA A 22 -5.96 6.39 -11.71
CA ALA A 22 -7.39 6.55 -11.96
C ALA A 22 -7.98 7.78 -11.24
N LEU A 23 -7.58 8.07 -10.00
CA LEU A 23 -7.96 9.28 -9.27
C LEU A 23 -7.48 10.55 -9.98
N SER A 24 -6.27 10.55 -10.54
CA SER A 24 -5.75 11.70 -11.29
C SER A 24 -6.52 11.95 -12.59
N GLN A 25 -6.90 10.87 -13.28
CA GLN A 25 -7.70 10.94 -14.50
C GLN A 25 -9.12 11.41 -14.20
N LEU A 26 -9.73 10.92 -13.13
CA LEU A 26 -11.04 11.34 -12.66
C LEU A 26 -11.05 12.85 -12.33
N ALA A 27 -10.03 13.34 -11.61
CA ALA A 27 -9.91 14.76 -11.31
C ALA A 27 -9.74 15.62 -12.57
N THR A 28 -9.00 15.13 -13.56
CA THR A 28 -8.82 15.81 -14.86
C THR A 28 -10.14 15.84 -15.64
N SER A 29 -10.86 14.73 -15.68
CA SER A 29 -12.17 14.62 -16.34
C SER A 29 -13.18 15.58 -15.71
N GLN A 30 -13.28 15.59 -14.38
CA GLN A 30 -14.17 16.51 -13.67
C GLN A 30 -13.84 17.97 -13.99
N ALA A 31 -12.56 18.36 -13.99
CA ALA A 31 -12.18 19.73 -14.34
C ALA A 31 -12.57 20.12 -15.79
N MET A 32 -12.53 19.17 -16.73
CA MET A 32 -13.03 19.40 -18.09
C MET A 32 -14.55 19.55 -18.12
N MET A 33 -15.29 18.72 -17.38
CA MET A 33 -16.75 18.84 -17.27
C MET A 33 -17.16 20.17 -16.66
N ASP A 34 -16.52 20.60 -15.56
CA ASP A 34 -16.80 21.87 -14.89
C ASP A 34 -16.60 23.05 -15.85
N LYS A 35 -15.52 22.99 -16.65
CA LYS A 35 -15.22 23.99 -17.66
C LYS A 35 -16.30 24.04 -18.75
N LEU A 36 -16.66 22.88 -19.32
CA LEU A 36 -17.69 22.80 -20.35
C LEU A 36 -19.04 23.29 -19.82
N ARG A 37 -19.42 22.91 -18.60
CA ARG A 37 -20.66 23.37 -17.96
C ARG A 37 -20.69 24.89 -17.79
N ALA A 38 -19.56 25.50 -17.44
CA ALA A 38 -19.46 26.95 -17.35
C ALA A 38 -19.63 27.64 -18.73
N GLU A 39 -18.97 27.10 -19.77
CA GLU A 39 -19.05 27.60 -21.14
C GLU A 39 -20.48 27.45 -21.72
N GLU A 40 -21.09 26.27 -21.56
CA GLU A 40 -22.45 25.97 -22.01
C GLU A 40 -23.48 26.86 -21.31
N LYS A 41 -23.36 27.06 -19.99
CA LYS A 41 -24.27 27.91 -19.23
C LYS A 41 -24.19 29.37 -19.68
N ALA A 42 -22.97 29.85 -19.94
CA ALA A 42 -22.75 31.21 -20.43
C ALA A 42 -23.38 31.40 -21.82
N ALA A 43 -23.14 30.45 -22.73
CA ALA A 43 -23.73 30.47 -24.07
C ALA A 43 -25.26 30.39 -24.03
N PHE A 44 -25.83 29.50 -23.20
CA PHE A 44 -27.27 29.39 -23.03
C PHE A 44 -27.89 30.69 -22.52
N THR A 45 -27.27 31.32 -21.51
CA THR A 45 -27.79 32.57 -20.93
C THR A 45 -27.84 33.68 -21.98
N GLN A 46 -26.78 33.84 -22.77
CA GLN A 46 -26.73 34.83 -23.83
C GLN A 46 -27.74 34.52 -24.95
N ASN A 47 -27.71 33.30 -25.48
CA ASN A 47 -28.59 32.90 -26.58
C ASN A 47 -30.06 32.97 -26.20
N LYS A 48 -30.42 32.61 -24.96
CA LYS A 48 -31.77 32.73 -24.45
C LYS A 48 -32.24 34.17 -24.46
N ALA A 49 -31.43 35.10 -23.94
CA ALA A 49 -31.77 36.52 -23.94
C ALA A 49 -31.96 37.07 -25.35
N ASP A 50 -31.06 36.72 -26.28
CA ASP A 50 -31.14 37.16 -27.68
C ASP A 50 -32.38 36.60 -28.39
N MET A 51 -32.73 35.33 -28.14
CA MET A 51 -33.95 34.72 -28.68
C MET A 51 -35.23 35.33 -28.10
N GLU A 52 -35.26 35.60 -26.78
CA GLU A 52 -36.40 36.28 -26.13
C GLU A 52 -36.61 37.68 -26.69
N GLN A 53 -35.52 38.46 -26.84
CA GLN A 53 -35.57 39.79 -27.42
C GLN A 53 -36.03 39.77 -28.89
N GLY A 54 -35.54 38.82 -29.69
CA GLY A 54 -35.95 38.64 -31.07
C GLY A 54 -37.45 38.31 -31.19
N LEU A 55 -37.92 37.41 -30.34
CA LEU A 55 -39.32 36.98 -30.28
C LEU A 55 -40.25 38.14 -29.86
N ASP A 56 -39.87 38.95 -28.89
CA ASP A 56 -40.61 40.16 -28.51
C ASP A 56 -40.66 41.18 -29.66
N GLY A 57 -39.55 41.35 -30.38
CA GLY A 57 -39.49 42.20 -31.57
C GLY A 57 -40.46 41.75 -32.67
N ILE A 58 -40.50 40.44 -32.94
CA ILE A 58 -41.42 39.84 -33.92
C ILE A 58 -42.88 40.06 -33.50
N LYS A 59 -43.21 39.84 -32.22
CA LYS A 59 -44.56 40.09 -31.69
C LYS A 59 -45.00 41.54 -31.86
N ILE A 60 -44.11 42.49 -31.60
CA ILE A 60 -44.40 43.92 -31.80
C ILE A 60 -44.64 44.20 -33.30
N ALA A 61 -43.79 43.67 -34.19
CA ALA A 61 -43.93 43.85 -35.63
C ALA A 61 -45.26 43.27 -36.15
N LEU A 62 -45.62 42.05 -35.72
CA LEU A 62 -46.89 41.40 -36.06
C LEU A 62 -48.09 42.25 -35.60
N LYS A 63 -48.05 42.79 -34.39
CA LYS A 63 -49.11 43.68 -33.88
C LYS A 63 -49.26 44.94 -34.72
N VAL A 64 -48.15 45.65 -35.00
CA VAL A 64 -48.18 46.89 -35.79
C VAL A 64 -48.66 46.64 -37.22
N LEU A 65 -48.18 45.59 -37.88
CA LEU A 65 -48.59 45.24 -39.25
C LEU A 65 -50.07 44.84 -39.30
N SER A 66 -50.53 44.04 -38.33
CA SER A 66 -51.94 43.65 -38.24
C SER A 66 -52.85 44.87 -38.05
N GLU A 67 -52.49 45.79 -37.15
CA GLU A 67 -53.23 47.03 -36.93
C GLU A 67 -53.22 47.96 -38.16
N TYR A 68 -52.11 47.99 -38.90
CA TYR A 68 -51.98 48.80 -40.12
C TYR A 68 -52.87 48.28 -41.25
N TYR A 69 -52.82 46.98 -41.55
CA TYR A 69 -53.60 46.37 -42.64
C TYR A 69 -55.09 46.18 -42.30
N ALA A 70 -55.48 46.22 -41.03
CA ALA A 70 -56.88 46.15 -40.59
C ALA A 70 -57.66 47.48 -40.74
N LYS A 71 -56.99 48.63 -40.91
CA LYS A 71 -57.67 49.93 -41.07
C LYS A 71 -58.33 50.04 -42.46
N ALA A 72 -59.59 50.50 -42.47
CA ALA A 72 -60.46 50.55 -43.66
C ALA A 72 -60.09 51.65 -44.68
N ASP A 73 -59.25 52.61 -44.31
CA ASP A 73 -58.82 53.72 -45.18
C ASP A 73 -57.61 53.28 -46.04
N LYS A 74 -57.87 52.32 -46.94
CA LYS A 74 -56.84 51.70 -47.78
C LYS A 74 -56.45 52.61 -48.94
N ALA A 75 -55.62 53.63 -48.67
CA ALA A 75 -54.98 54.42 -49.72
C ALA A 75 -54.11 53.57 -50.68
N HIS A 76 -53.80 52.32 -50.32
CA HIS A 76 -53.10 51.32 -51.13
C HIS A 76 -53.91 50.01 -51.25
N SER A 77 -55.03 50.03 -51.98
CA SER A 77 -55.86 48.85 -52.26
C SER A 77 -55.14 47.73 -53.05
N SER A 78 -54.00 48.01 -53.70
CA SER A 78 -53.23 47.04 -54.47
C SER A 78 -52.25 46.19 -53.64
N ALA A 79 -52.05 46.47 -52.34
CA ALA A 79 -51.05 45.80 -51.50
C ALA A 79 -51.62 44.78 -50.50
N ASP A 80 -52.94 44.58 -50.45
CA ASP A 80 -53.60 43.70 -49.48
C ASP A 80 -53.12 42.24 -49.52
N GLY A 81 -52.84 41.70 -50.71
CA GLY A 81 -52.29 40.35 -50.86
C GLY A 81 -50.85 40.22 -50.36
N ALA A 82 -50.05 41.29 -50.46
CA ALA A 82 -48.67 41.30 -49.99
C ALA A 82 -48.58 41.42 -48.46
N GLY A 83 -49.44 42.22 -47.83
CA GLY A 83 -49.48 42.37 -46.36
C GLY A 83 -49.76 41.06 -45.63
N GLY A 84 -50.75 40.28 -46.09
CA GLY A 84 -51.04 38.96 -45.53
C GLY A 84 -49.89 37.97 -45.66
N SER A 85 -49.14 38.01 -46.77
CA SER A 85 -47.96 37.14 -46.94
C SER A 85 -46.81 37.47 -45.99
N ILE A 86 -46.61 38.77 -45.69
CA ILE A 86 -45.56 39.23 -44.76
C ILE A 86 -45.93 38.87 -43.32
N ILE A 87 -47.20 39.05 -42.93
CA ILE A 87 -47.70 38.65 -41.61
C ILE A 87 -47.54 37.13 -41.45
N GLY A 88 -48.00 36.33 -42.42
CA GLY A 88 -47.86 34.88 -42.36
C GLY A 88 -46.40 34.41 -42.26
N LEU A 89 -45.46 35.08 -42.94
CA LEU A 89 -44.03 34.78 -42.79
C LEU A 89 -43.54 35.11 -41.37
N LEU A 90 -43.92 36.25 -40.81
CA LEU A 90 -43.53 36.62 -39.44
C LEU A 90 -44.16 35.71 -38.38
N GLU A 91 -45.38 35.20 -38.58
CA GLU A 91 -46.01 34.20 -37.72
C GLU A 91 -45.24 32.88 -37.73
N VAL A 92 -44.76 32.43 -38.90
CA VAL A 92 -43.88 31.26 -39.00
C VAL A 92 -42.58 31.50 -38.25
N VAL A 93 -41.95 32.67 -38.41
CA VAL A 93 -40.72 33.01 -37.68
C VAL A 93 -40.96 33.09 -36.18
N GLU A 94 -42.09 33.66 -35.71
CA GLU A 94 -42.45 33.66 -34.28
C GLU A 94 -42.57 32.23 -33.74
N SER A 95 -43.23 31.33 -34.50
CA SER A 95 -43.36 29.93 -34.15
C SER A 95 -42.00 29.23 -34.06
N ASP A 96 -41.11 29.47 -35.02
CA ASP A 96 -39.76 28.90 -35.05
C ASP A 96 -38.91 29.40 -33.86
N PHE A 97 -38.96 30.70 -33.53
CA PHE A 97 -38.27 31.24 -32.35
C PHE A 97 -38.82 30.64 -31.05
N THR A 98 -40.15 30.54 -30.94
CA THR A 98 -40.81 29.94 -29.76
C THR A 98 -40.38 28.48 -29.58
N LYS A 99 -40.39 27.72 -30.68
CA LYS A 99 -39.98 26.32 -30.68
C LYS A 99 -38.50 26.18 -30.36
N GLY A 100 -37.64 26.97 -30.98
CA GLY A 100 -36.19 26.94 -30.73
C GLY A 100 -35.83 27.29 -29.28
N LEU A 101 -36.52 28.26 -28.67
CA LEU A 101 -36.32 28.62 -27.26
C LEU A 101 -36.71 27.46 -26.33
N ALA A 102 -37.83 26.78 -26.62
CA ALA A 102 -38.26 25.61 -25.88
C ALA A 102 -37.25 24.45 -26.01
N GLU A 103 -36.80 24.15 -27.23
CA GLU A 103 -35.79 23.10 -27.50
C GLU A 103 -34.44 23.40 -26.81
N MET A 104 -33.98 24.65 -26.88
CA MET A 104 -32.75 25.08 -26.22
C MET A 104 -32.87 24.98 -24.70
N THR A 105 -34.01 25.38 -24.11
CA THR A 105 -34.24 25.27 -22.67
C THR A 105 -34.28 23.81 -22.21
N ALA A 106 -34.96 22.94 -22.96
CA ALA A 106 -35.00 21.52 -22.66
C ALA A 106 -33.60 20.87 -22.76
N THR A 107 -32.80 21.29 -23.75
CA THR A 107 -31.41 20.81 -23.91
C THR A 107 -30.53 21.24 -22.74
N GLU A 108 -30.66 22.50 -22.29
CA GLU A 108 -29.92 23.00 -21.12
C GLU A 108 -30.30 22.25 -19.84
N GLU A 109 -31.59 22.02 -19.60
CA GLU A 109 -32.05 21.30 -18.41
C GLU A 109 -31.55 19.85 -18.40
N SER A 110 -31.58 19.18 -19.55
CA SER A 110 -31.02 17.84 -19.69
C SER A 110 -29.50 17.82 -19.45
N SER A 111 -28.78 18.81 -19.99
CA SER A 111 -27.32 18.90 -19.85
C SER A 111 -26.91 19.18 -18.40
N LEU A 112 -27.64 20.07 -17.71
CA LEU A 112 -27.46 20.34 -16.29
C LEU A 112 -27.71 19.08 -15.45
N SER A 113 -28.82 18.38 -15.69
CA SER A 113 -29.15 17.16 -14.96
C SER A 113 -28.13 16.05 -15.17
N ALA A 114 -27.61 15.89 -16.39
CA ALA A 114 -26.57 14.91 -16.69
C ALA A 114 -25.26 15.26 -15.96
N TYR A 115 -24.84 16.54 -16.02
CA TYR A 115 -23.67 17.03 -15.30
C TYR A 115 -23.77 16.82 -13.79
N ASP A 116 -24.92 17.16 -13.18
CA ASP A 116 -25.13 17.01 -11.73
C ASP A 116 -25.12 15.54 -11.31
N THR A 117 -25.62 14.64 -12.16
CA THR A 117 -25.61 13.20 -11.91
C THR A 117 -24.20 12.65 -11.99
N GLU A 118 -23.50 12.91 -13.10
CA GLU A 118 -22.12 12.44 -13.31
C GLU A 118 -21.17 12.99 -12.25
N THR A 119 -21.33 14.26 -11.85
CA THR A 119 -20.50 14.87 -10.81
C THR A 119 -20.67 14.16 -9.46
N LYS A 120 -21.90 13.79 -9.09
CA LYS A 120 -22.15 13.01 -7.85
C LYS A 120 -21.59 11.61 -7.95
N GLU A 121 -21.71 10.96 -9.09
CA GLU A 121 -21.11 9.64 -9.31
C GLU A 121 -19.59 9.70 -9.20
N ASN A 122 -18.96 10.71 -9.79
CA ASN A 122 -17.52 10.96 -9.68
C ASN A 122 -17.08 11.24 -8.23
N GLU A 123 -17.87 11.97 -7.44
CA GLU A 123 -17.59 12.19 -6.01
C GLU A 123 -17.60 10.88 -5.21
N ILE A 124 -18.59 10.03 -5.44
CA ILE A 124 -18.70 8.71 -4.79
C ILE A 124 -17.55 7.81 -5.23
N GLU A 125 -17.25 7.79 -6.52
CA GLU A 125 -16.18 6.97 -7.08
C GLU A 125 -14.81 7.41 -6.54
N LYS A 126 -14.58 8.73 -6.46
CA LYS A 126 -13.39 9.32 -5.85
C LYS A 126 -13.25 8.90 -4.40
N ALA A 127 -14.29 9.09 -3.58
CA ALA A 127 -14.26 8.73 -2.16
C ALA A 127 -13.97 7.23 -1.95
N THR A 128 -14.59 6.38 -2.77
CA THR A 128 -14.38 4.92 -2.76
C THR A 128 -12.92 4.57 -3.08
N LYS A 129 -12.39 5.11 -4.19
CA LYS A 129 -11.00 4.86 -4.61
C LYS A 129 -9.98 5.39 -3.61
N GLU A 130 -10.21 6.56 -3.01
CA GLU A 130 -9.36 7.11 -1.95
C GLU A 130 -9.32 6.21 -0.71
N GLN A 131 -10.47 5.65 -0.33
CA GLN A 131 -10.56 4.70 0.78
C GLN A 131 -9.85 3.38 0.46
N ASP A 132 -9.99 2.86 -0.77
CA ASP A 132 -9.27 1.67 -1.23
C ASP A 132 -7.75 1.88 -1.21
N VAL A 133 -7.27 3.01 -1.73
CA VAL A 133 -5.84 3.38 -1.65
C VAL A 133 -5.37 3.35 -0.20
N LYS A 134 -6.12 3.98 0.71
CA LYS A 134 -5.77 4.02 2.14
C LYS A 134 -5.66 2.63 2.76
N TYR A 135 -6.60 1.72 2.47
CA TYR A 135 -6.57 0.38 3.05
C TYR A 135 -5.47 -0.49 2.42
N LYS A 136 -5.32 -0.46 1.09
CA LYS A 136 -4.29 -1.26 0.40
C LYS A 136 -2.87 -0.82 0.76
N VAL A 137 -2.64 0.48 0.94
CA VAL A 137 -1.35 1.01 1.45
C VAL A 137 -1.07 0.50 2.86
N LYS A 138 -2.08 0.48 3.73
CA LYS A 138 -1.91 -0.07 5.09
C LYS A 138 -1.61 -1.57 5.05
N GLU A 139 -2.38 -2.34 4.31
CA GLU A 139 -2.21 -3.80 4.20
C GLU A 139 -0.83 -4.15 3.62
N SER A 140 -0.39 -3.50 2.55
CA SER A 140 0.96 -3.72 1.98
C SER A 140 2.06 -3.37 2.98
N THR A 141 1.95 -2.23 3.68
CA THR A 141 2.93 -1.83 4.69
C THR A 141 3.01 -2.82 5.86
N GLU A 142 1.86 -3.34 6.32
CA GLU A 142 1.80 -4.36 7.36
C GLU A 142 2.41 -5.69 6.90
N LEU A 143 2.10 -6.13 5.67
CA LEU A 143 2.69 -7.33 5.08
C LEU A 143 4.21 -7.21 4.92
N ASP A 144 4.72 -6.07 4.46
CA ASP A 144 6.16 -5.82 4.32
C ASP A 144 6.87 -5.90 5.68
N LYS A 145 6.25 -5.34 6.73
CA LYS A 145 6.75 -5.44 8.09
C LYS A 145 6.79 -6.90 8.56
N THR A 146 5.70 -7.66 8.40
CA THR A 146 5.65 -9.07 8.79
C THR A 146 6.63 -9.93 8.00
N VAL A 147 6.83 -9.64 6.72
CA VAL A 147 7.85 -10.29 5.88
C VAL A 147 9.24 -10.05 6.44
N ALA A 148 9.57 -8.81 6.80
CA ALA A 148 10.87 -8.48 7.38
C ALA A 148 11.11 -9.20 8.72
N GLU A 149 10.14 -9.15 9.63
CA GLU A 149 10.20 -9.82 10.94
C GLU A 149 10.36 -11.34 10.78
N THR A 150 9.48 -11.99 10.00
CA THR A 150 9.52 -13.45 9.80
C THR A 150 10.81 -13.90 9.11
N THR A 151 11.35 -13.08 8.20
CA THR A 151 12.62 -13.36 7.53
C THR A 151 13.78 -13.32 8.52
N SER A 152 13.81 -12.30 9.39
CA SER A 152 14.79 -12.19 10.48
C SER A 152 14.71 -13.37 11.42
N ASP A 153 13.52 -13.73 11.91
CA ASP A 153 13.33 -14.85 12.83
C ASP A 153 13.78 -16.17 12.21
N ARG A 154 13.40 -16.43 10.95
CA ARG A 154 13.86 -17.62 10.22
C ARG A 154 15.38 -17.67 10.16
N SER A 155 16.04 -16.55 9.87
CA SER A 155 17.51 -16.51 9.78
C SER A 155 18.18 -16.78 11.13
N GLY A 156 17.62 -16.25 12.23
CA GLY A 156 18.10 -16.52 13.59
C GLY A 156 17.95 -17.98 13.99
N VAL A 157 16.75 -18.55 13.80
CA VAL A 157 16.48 -19.97 14.10
C VAL A 157 17.34 -20.90 13.24
N GLN A 158 17.60 -20.55 11.97
CA GLN A 158 18.50 -21.32 11.13
C GLN A 158 19.93 -21.31 11.70
N ALA A 159 20.42 -20.16 12.14
CA ALA A 159 21.75 -20.07 12.75
C ALA A 159 21.86 -20.88 14.06
N GLU A 160 20.81 -20.88 14.89
CA GLU A 160 20.74 -21.73 16.08
C GLU A 160 20.73 -23.22 15.71
N LEU A 161 19.93 -23.62 14.71
CA LEU A 161 19.88 -24.99 14.22
C LEU A 161 21.24 -25.46 13.72
N ASP A 162 21.92 -24.63 12.92
CA ASP A 162 23.25 -24.94 12.38
C ASP A 162 24.26 -25.13 13.52
N ALA A 163 24.25 -24.24 14.52
CA ALA A 163 25.11 -24.36 15.70
C ALA A 163 24.82 -25.62 16.54
N VAL A 164 23.54 -26.01 16.68
CA VAL A 164 23.15 -27.24 17.37
C VAL A 164 23.61 -28.49 16.61
N LEU A 165 23.49 -28.50 15.28
CA LEU A 165 23.97 -29.61 14.44
C LEU A 165 25.50 -29.77 14.53
N GLU A 166 26.25 -28.66 14.54
CA GLU A 166 27.69 -28.69 14.78
C GLU A 166 28.05 -29.24 16.17
N TYR A 167 27.30 -28.84 17.20
CA TYR A 167 27.51 -29.34 18.56
C TYR A 167 27.18 -30.84 18.67
N LEU A 168 26.09 -31.28 18.05
CA LEU A 168 25.71 -32.69 18.00
C LEU A 168 26.82 -33.54 17.37
N GLN A 169 27.39 -33.09 16.24
CA GLN A 169 28.48 -33.79 15.57
C GLN A 169 29.69 -33.99 16.51
N LYS A 170 30.07 -32.97 17.30
CA LYS A 170 31.14 -33.09 18.29
C LYS A 170 30.84 -34.13 19.37
N ILE A 171 29.60 -34.16 19.88
CA ILE A 171 29.19 -35.18 20.86
C ILE A 171 29.25 -36.57 20.24
N GLU A 172 28.79 -36.76 19.00
CA GLU A 172 28.85 -38.06 18.33
C GLU A 172 30.30 -38.55 18.16
N GLU A 173 31.24 -37.66 17.81
CA GLU A 173 32.66 -37.98 17.75
C GLU A 173 33.24 -38.42 19.12
N GLU A 174 32.81 -37.78 20.21
CA GLU A 174 33.27 -38.11 21.56
C GLU A 174 32.63 -39.39 22.10
N CYS A 175 31.33 -39.57 21.90
CA CYS A 175 30.52 -40.58 22.59
C CYS A 175 30.24 -41.84 21.77
N ILE A 176 30.27 -41.79 20.44
CA ILE A 176 29.97 -42.94 19.57
C ILE A 176 31.25 -43.45 18.91
N ALA A 177 32.02 -42.57 18.29
CA ALA A 177 33.21 -42.97 17.52
C ALA A 177 34.40 -43.37 18.41
N LYS A 178 34.52 -42.79 19.61
CA LYS A 178 35.62 -43.04 20.57
C LYS A 178 35.19 -43.86 21.80
N ALA A 179 34.00 -44.49 21.77
CA ALA A 179 33.54 -45.32 22.87
C ALA A 179 34.45 -46.55 23.03
N GLU A 180 35.39 -46.48 23.98
CA GLU A 180 36.22 -47.62 24.34
C GLU A 180 35.33 -48.77 24.83
N THR A 181 35.60 -49.99 24.34
CA THR A 181 34.82 -51.18 24.68
C THR A 181 34.89 -51.43 26.19
N TYR A 182 33.83 -52.02 26.75
CA TYR A 182 33.79 -52.33 28.18
C TYR A 182 34.98 -53.21 28.62
N GLU A 183 35.41 -54.15 27.78
CA GLU A 183 36.52 -55.05 28.08
C GLU A 183 37.86 -54.30 28.14
N ASP A 184 38.14 -53.41 27.19
CA ASP A 184 39.37 -52.59 27.20
C ASP A 184 39.42 -51.67 28.43
N ARG A 185 38.27 -51.07 28.78
CA ARG A 185 38.12 -50.22 29.95
C ARG A 185 38.35 -50.99 31.25
N LYS A 186 37.79 -52.19 31.36
CA LYS A 186 37.98 -53.09 32.50
C LYS A 186 39.43 -53.55 32.61
N ALA A 187 40.09 -53.87 31.51
CA ALA A 187 41.49 -54.29 31.49
C ALA A 187 42.43 -53.19 32.03
N ARG A 188 42.26 -51.93 31.60
CA ARG A 188 43.01 -50.79 32.17
C ARG A 188 42.76 -50.64 33.66
N MET A 189 41.51 -50.74 34.11
CA MET A 189 41.15 -50.59 35.52
C MET A 189 41.78 -51.68 36.39
N VAL A 190 41.84 -52.93 35.89
CA VAL A 190 42.54 -54.03 36.57
C VAL A 190 44.04 -53.79 36.63
N ALA A 191 44.65 -53.27 35.55
CA ALA A 191 46.07 -52.93 35.52
C ALA A 191 46.43 -51.79 36.50
N GLU A 192 45.61 -50.73 36.54
CA GLU A 192 45.75 -49.66 37.55
C GLU A 192 45.61 -50.21 38.97
N LEU A 193 44.58 -51.03 39.24
CA LEU A 193 44.39 -51.64 40.56
C LEU A 193 45.59 -52.49 40.99
N ALA A 194 46.22 -53.20 40.06
CA ALA A 194 47.42 -53.97 40.33
C ALA A 194 48.61 -53.04 40.68
N GLY A 195 48.83 -51.98 39.90
CA GLY A 195 49.88 -51.00 40.16
C GLY A 195 49.68 -50.25 41.48
N LEU A 196 48.44 -49.86 41.80
CA LEU A 196 48.11 -49.21 43.07
C LEU A 196 48.34 -50.12 44.27
N LYS A 197 47.99 -51.42 44.15
CA LYS A 197 48.29 -52.41 45.20
C LYS A 197 49.78 -52.59 45.39
N GLU A 198 50.56 -52.59 44.31
CA GLU A 198 52.01 -52.69 44.38
C GLU A 198 52.64 -51.45 45.00
N ALA A 199 52.22 -50.24 44.63
CA ALA A 199 52.67 -49.01 45.26
C ALA A 199 52.33 -48.96 46.76
N LEU A 200 51.13 -49.41 47.14
CA LEU A 200 50.71 -49.53 48.53
C LEU A 200 51.59 -50.53 49.29
N ARG A 201 51.94 -51.66 48.65
CA ARG A 201 52.86 -52.64 49.21
C ARG A 201 54.25 -52.04 49.43
N VAL A 202 54.82 -51.36 48.44
CA VAL A 202 56.14 -50.69 48.56
C VAL A 202 56.13 -49.64 49.66
N LEU A 203 55.09 -48.80 49.77
CA LEU A 203 54.99 -47.79 50.83
C LEU A 203 54.86 -48.42 52.23
N ASN A 204 54.14 -49.53 52.35
CA ASN A 204 54.06 -50.29 53.59
C ASN A 204 55.36 -51.01 53.93
N GLU A 205 56.10 -51.50 52.93
CA GLU A 205 57.41 -52.12 53.11
C GLU A 205 58.49 -51.05 53.44
N GLU A 206 58.50 -49.88 52.79
CA GLU A 206 59.39 -48.75 53.08
C GLU A 206 59.13 -48.12 54.45
N SER A 207 57.88 -48.06 54.90
CA SER A 207 57.56 -47.65 56.28
C SER A 207 57.99 -48.67 57.34
N THR A 208 58.31 -49.90 56.94
CA THR A 208 58.89 -50.93 57.81
C THR A 208 60.43 -51.06 57.73
N ASP A 209 61.06 -50.65 56.63
CA ASP A 209 62.52 -50.81 56.40
C ASP A 209 63.35 -49.52 56.48
N GLY A 210 62.76 -48.36 56.77
CA GLY A 210 63.47 -47.09 56.82
C GLY A 210 63.01 -46.18 57.96
N ALA A 211 63.46 -46.45 59.18
CA ALA A 211 63.58 -45.41 60.19
C ALA A 211 64.49 -44.30 59.63
N LEU A 212 63.90 -43.22 59.12
CA LEU A 212 64.62 -42.00 58.74
C LEU A 212 65.04 -41.27 60.02
N ILE A 213 65.93 -41.92 60.78
CA ILE A 213 66.65 -41.31 61.89
C ILE A 213 67.65 -40.35 61.25
N GLN A 214 67.31 -39.06 61.24
CA GLN A 214 68.34 -38.02 61.16
C GLN A 214 69.30 -38.21 62.33
N THR A 215 70.46 -38.84 62.09
CA THR A 215 71.50 -38.96 63.10
C THR A 215 72.25 -37.63 63.21
N ALA A 216 71.89 -36.82 64.22
CA ALA A 216 72.75 -35.73 64.68
C ALA A 216 73.97 -36.33 65.41
N SER A 217 75.13 -36.33 64.75
CA SER A 217 76.40 -36.76 65.34
C SER A 217 77.02 -35.62 66.18
N LEU A 218 76.91 -35.70 67.50
CA LEU A 218 77.75 -34.95 68.44
C LEU A 218 79.09 -35.67 68.64
N ARG A 219 80.18 -35.13 68.06
CA ARG A 219 81.57 -35.52 68.40
C ARG A 219 82.18 -34.47 69.33
N GLY A 220 82.15 -34.72 70.63
CA GLY A 220 83.21 -34.31 71.57
C GLY A 220 84.13 -35.52 71.80
N VAL A 221 85.42 -35.44 72.12
CA VAL A 221 86.18 -34.48 72.92
C VAL A 221 87.68 -34.71 72.66
N ARG A 222 88.52 -33.67 72.65
CA ARG A 222 89.77 -33.65 73.43
C ARG A 222 90.36 -32.24 73.55
N ARG A 223 90.42 -31.76 74.80
CA ARG A 223 91.21 -30.63 75.27
C ARG A 223 92.71 -30.93 75.06
N HIS A 224 93.43 -29.95 74.51
CA HIS A 224 94.79 -29.61 74.96
C HIS A 224 94.91 -28.08 75.03
N SER A 225 95.62 -27.65 76.06
CA SER A 225 95.66 -26.33 76.69
C SER A 225 96.75 -25.40 76.17
N HIS A 226 96.48 -24.09 76.28
CA HIS A 226 97.40 -22.95 76.45
C HIS A 226 98.43 -22.64 75.35
N ALA A 227 98.27 -21.46 74.75
CA ALA A 227 98.94 -20.25 75.25
C ALA A 227 97.88 -19.26 75.72
#